data_AF-A0A4S3MBN1-F1
#
_entry.id   AF-A0A4S3MBN1-F1
#
_cell.length_a   1.000
_cell.length_b   1.000
_cell.length_c   1.000
_cell.angle_alpha   90.00
_cell.angle_beta   90.00
_cell.angle_gamma   90.00
#
_symmetry.space_group_name_H-M   'P 1'
#
loop_
_entity.id
_entity.type
_entity.pdbx_description
1 polymer ?
#
loop_
_entity_poly.entity_id
_entity_poly.type
_entity_poly.pdbx_seq_one_letter_code
_entity_poly.pdbx_strand_id
1 'polypeptide(L)'
;MKKSAILILFLSASAAFAGTKPNFLSVNYNADGFSGKAGSDWTDADLKSNAFGALCPNGQKVKDLKITRDDKGVAKFTGRCKK
;
A
#
# COMPACT_ATOMS: atom_id res chain seq x y z
N MET A 1 -12.53 45.55 -30.04
CA MET A 1 -12.07 44.20 -30.47
C MET A 1 -10.57 44.08 -30.26
N LYS A 2 -10.11 43.36 -29.23
CA LYS A 2 -8.88 42.55 -29.26
C LYS A 2 -8.80 41.73 -27.97
N LYS A 3 -8.80 40.42 -28.17
CA LYS A 3 -8.67 39.36 -27.16
C LYS A 3 -7.23 39.38 -26.62
N SER A 4 -7.05 39.24 -25.31
CA SER A 4 -5.84 38.65 -24.74
C SER A 4 -6.22 37.88 -23.49
N ALA A 5 -6.31 36.56 -23.67
CA ALA A 5 -6.35 35.59 -22.60
C ALA A 5 -4.97 35.55 -21.94
N ILE A 6 -4.89 35.68 -20.62
CA ILE A 6 -3.73 35.25 -19.84
C ILE A 6 -4.23 34.19 -18.87
N LEU A 7 -3.94 32.96 -19.27
CA LEU A 7 -4.15 31.70 -18.59
C LEU A 7 -3.12 31.62 -17.44
N ILE A 8 -3.52 31.94 -16.22
CA ILE A 8 -2.65 31.75 -15.04
C ILE A 8 -2.86 30.30 -14.54
N LEU A 9 -2.13 29.38 -15.17
CA LEU A 9 -1.86 28.05 -14.64
C LEU A 9 -0.68 28.17 -13.66
N PHE A 10 -0.96 28.35 -12.36
CA PHE A 10 0.07 28.18 -11.34
C PHE A 10 -0.02 26.78 -10.73
N LEU A 11 0.85 25.95 -11.30
CA LEU A 11 1.52 24.77 -10.79
C LEU A 11 1.02 24.22 -9.44
N SER A 12 0.40 23.05 -9.58
CA SER A 12 0.23 21.97 -8.62
C SER A 12 1.27 21.91 -7.50
N ALA A 13 0.77 21.96 -6.27
CA ALA A 13 1.43 21.45 -5.08
C ALA A 13 1.73 19.96 -5.24
N SER A 14 3.01 19.60 -5.21
CA SER A 14 3.46 18.24 -4.95
C SER A 14 4.45 18.31 -3.81
N ALA A 15 3.92 18.29 -2.59
CA ALA A 15 4.72 18.06 -1.41
C ALA A 15 5.43 16.71 -1.58
N ALA A 16 6.73 16.76 -1.90
CA ALA A 16 7.61 15.61 -1.83
C ALA A 16 7.84 15.29 -0.35
N PHE A 17 6.85 14.65 0.27
CA PHE A 17 6.97 14.17 1.64
C PHE A 17 7.99 13.05 1.70
N ALA A 18 9.15 13.36 2.29
CA ALA A 18 10.00 12.47 3.06
C ALA A 18 9.76 10.96 2.85
N GLY A 19 10.50 10.38 1.90
CA GLY A 19 11.23 9.13 2.11
C GLY A 19 10.45 7.87 2.45
N THR A 20 9.27 7.65 1.89
CA THR A 20 8.71 6.29 1.82
C THR A 20 9.37 5.56 0.65
N LYS A 21 10.24 4.58 0.94
CA LYS A 21 10.85 3.75 -0.11
C LYS A 21 9.71 3.12 -0.93
N PRO A 22 9.54 3.45 -2.20
CA PRO A 22 8.31 3.12 -2.90
C PRO A 22 8.15 1.59 -3.06
N ASN A 23 9.26 0.85 -3.05
CA ASN A 23 9.34 -0.62 -3.17
C ASN A 23 9.73 -1.38 -1.89
N PHE A 24 9.45 -0.89 -0.68
CA PHE A 24 9.68 -1.71 0.53
C PHE A 24 8.48 -2.63 0.83
N LEU A 25 8.75 -3.82 1.36
CA LEU A 25 7.76 -4.70 1.97
C LEU A 25 8.31 -5.19 3.31
N SER A 26 7.52 -5.00 4.37
CA SER A 26 7.85 -5.45 5.72
C SER A 26 6.67 -6.22 6.27
N VAL A 27 6.93 -7.45 6.72
CA VAL A 27 5.92 -8.33 7.31
C VAL A 27 6.40 -8.78 8.67
N ASN A 28 5.52 -8.68 9.65
CA ASN A 28 5.70 -9.24 10.97
C ASN A 28 4.68 -10.35 11.19
N TYR A 29 5.16 -11.51 11.65
CA TYR A 29 4.34 -12.68 11.93
C TYR A 29 4.15 -12.84 13.43
N ASN A 30 2.92 -13.17 13.80
CA ASN A 30 2.52 -13.49 15.17
C ASN A 30 1.93 -14.91 15.16
N ALA A 31 1.73 -15.52 16.33
CA ALA A 31 1.25 -16.90 16.45
C ALA A 31 -0.01 -17.22 15.62
N ASP A 32 -0.93 -16.26 15.49
CA ASP A 32 -2.25 -16.44 14.83
C ASP A 32 -2.43 -15.62 13.55
N GLY A 33 -1.39 -14.96 13.04
CA GLY A 33 -1.54 -14.09 11.87
C GLY A 33 -0.33 -13.25 11.52
N PHE A 34 -0.56 -12.23 10.70
CA PHE A 34 0.47 -11.34 10.20
C PHE A 34 -0.01 -9.89 10.14
N SER A 35 0.95 -8.98 10.22
CA SER A 35 0.74 -7.56 9.95
C SER A 35 1.96 -7.00 9.24
N GLY A 36 1.78 -5.95 8.44
CA GLY A 36 2.89 -5.43 7.67
C GLY A 36 2.60 -4.10 7.02
N LYS A 37 3.65 -3.59 6.37
CA LYS A 37 3.64 -2.35 5.61
C LYS A 37 4.29 -2.58 4.26
N ALA A 38 3.70 -2.03 3.22
CA ALA A 38 4.25 -2.00 1.87
C ALA A 38 4.29 -0.56 1.35
N GLY A 39 5.34 -0.24 0.61
CA GLY A 39 5.49 1.04 -0.06
C GLY A 39 4.40 1.31 -1.09
N SER A 40 4.37 2.53 -1.60
CA SER A 40 3.33 3.04 -2.50
C SER A 40 3.22 2.29 -3.83
N ASP A 41 4.28 1.63 -4.29
CA ASP A 41 4.30 0.93 -5.57
C ASP A 41 3.57 -0.43 -5.52
N TRP A 42 3.38 -0.98 -4.31
CA TRP A 42 2.64 -2.23 -4.14
C TRP A 42 1.15 -1.98 -4.28
N THR A 43 0.50 -2.55 -5.29
CA THR A 43 -0.96 -2.46 -5.45
C THR A 43 -1.68 -3.41 -4.51
N ASP A 44 -2.98 -3.18 -4.28
CA ASP A 44 -3.80 -4.10 -3.48
C ASP A 44 -3.86 -5.51 -4.09
N ALA A 45 -3.80 -5.60 -5.43
CA ALA A 45 -3.74 -6.87 -6.15
C ALA A 45 -2.39 -7.57 -5.93
N ASP A 46 -1.28 -6.82 -5.98
CA ASP A 46 0.06 -7.37 -5.70
C ASP A 46 0.17 -7.85 -4.27
N LEU A 47 -0.38 -7.09 -3.33
CA LEU A 47 -0.48 -7.52 -1.94
C LEU A 47 -1.33 -8.79 -1.86
N LYS A 48 -2.53 -8.81 -2.45
CA LYS A 48 -3.42 -9.99 -2.50
C LYS A 48 -2.84 -11.23 -3.17
N SER A 49 -1.91 -11.06 -4.10
CA SER A 49 -1.27 -12.17 -4.82
C SER A 49 0.01 -12.65 -4.13
N ASN A 50 0.94 -11.72 -3.82
CA ASN A 50 2.24 -12.04 -3.23
C ASN A 50 2.17 -12.32 -1.72
N ALA A 51 1.30 -11.61 -1.00
CA ALA A 51 1.21 -11.69 0.46
C ALA A 51 0.24 -12.80 0.95
N PHE A 52 -0.21 -13.72 0.09
CA PHE A 52 -1.26 -14.69 0.48
C PHE A 52 -0.82 -16.13 0.31
N GLY A 53 0.07 -16.40 -0.65
CA GLY A 53 0.69 -17.72 -0.79
C GLY A 53 1.85 -17.97 0.19
N ALA A 54 2.56 -16.91 0.60
CA ALA A 54 3.76 -17.03 1.43
C ALA A 54 3.56 -16.65 2.91
N LEU A 55 2.48 -15.92 3.25
CA LEU A 55 2.34 -15.36 4.60
C LEU A 55 1.73 -16.33 5.62
N CYS A 56 0.96 -17.33 5.16
CA CYS A 56 0.40 -18.33 6.05
C CYS A 56 1.12 -19.67 5.84
N PRO A 57 1.78 -20.21 6.88
CA PRO A 57 2.51 -21.47 6.75
C PRO A 57 1.56 -22.66 6.52
N ASN A 58 2.06 -23.69 5.84
CA ASN A 58 1.48 -25.04 5.82
C ASN A 58 -0.02 -25.13 5.46
N GLY A 59 -0.39 -24.69 4.25
CA GLY A 59 -1.73 -24.88 3.70
C GLY A 59 -2.83 -24.07 4.39
N GLN A 60 -2.46 -23.18 5.31
CA GLN A 60 -3.38 -22.23 5.92
C GLN A 60 -3.76 -21.13 4.92
N LYS A 61 -5.03 -20.72 4.94
CA LYS A 61 -5.54 -19.62 4.14
C LYS A 61 -5.58 -18.35 4.98
N VAL A 62 -5.34 -17.22 4.32
CA VAL A 62 -5.55 -15.92 4.94
C VAL A 62 -7.05 -15.71 5.18
N LYS A 63 -7.40 -15.33 6.40
CA LYS A 63 -8.72 -14.86 6.83
C LYS A 63 -8.60 -13.43 7.33
N ASP A 64 -9.72 -12.70 7.25
CA ASP A 64 -9.84 -11.34 7.81
C ASP A 64 -8.77 -10.37 7.32
N LEU A 65 -8.38 -10.50 6.04
CA LEU A 65 -7.48 -9.55 5.42
C LEU A 65 -8.09 -8.14 5.48
N LYS A 66 -7.32 -7.21 6.03
CA LYS A 66 -7.55 -5.79 5.89
C LYS A 66 -6.32 -5.16 5.25
N ILE A 67 -6.55 -4.33 4.24
CA ILE A 67 -5.54 -3.47 3.63
C ILE A 67 -6.09 -2.05 3.79
N THR A 68 -5.24 -1.16 4.29
CA THR A 68 -5.54 0.27 4.44
C THR A 68 -4.37 1.04 3.88
N ARG A 69 -4.63 2.17 3.23
CA ARG A 69 -3.57 3.05 2.71
C ARG A 69 -3.57 4.35 3.49
N ASP A 70 -2.39 4.91 3.70
CA ASP A 70 -2.25 6.29 4.16
C ASP A 70 -2.25 7.28 3.00
N ASP A 71 -2.23 8.57 3.32
CA ASP A 71 -2.25 9.68 2.36
C ASP A 71 -1.02 9.71 1.43
N LYS A 72 0.01 8.91 1.75
CA LYS A 72 1.23 8.75 0.95
C LYS A 72 1.22 7.48 0.10
N GLY A 73 0.10 6.74 0.11
CA GLY A 73 -0.07 5.50 -0.64
C GLY A 73 0.55 4.27 0.00
N VAL A 74 1.16 4.38 1.19
CA VAL A 74 1.74 3.24 1.90
C VAL A 74 0.61 2.33 2.38
N ALA A 75 0.68 1.07 2.00
CA ALA A 75 -0.30 0.08 2.41
C ALA A 75 0.09 -0.52 3.77
N LYS A 76 -0.81 -0.45 4.74
CA LYS A 76 -0.79 -1.23 5.98
C LYS A 76 -1.75 -2.40 5.81
N PHE A 77 -1.26 -3.61 6.04
CA PHE A 77 -2.06 -4.82 5.91
C PHE A 77 -2.00 -5.67 7.19
N THR A 78 -3.11 -6.33 7.47
CA THR A 78 -3.25 -7.29 8.58
C THR A 78 -4.07 -8.48 8.12
N GLY A 79 -3.73 -9.68 8.56
CA GLY A 79 -4.51 -10.87 8.28
C GLY A 79 -4.29 -11.93 9.35
N ARG A 80 -5.21 -12.89 9.42
CA ARG A 80 -5.08 -14.10 10.25
C ARG A 80 -4.81 -15.30 9.38
N CYS A 81 -4.06 -16.26 9.89
CA CYS A 81 -3.84 -17.53 9.22
C CYS A 81 -4.76 -18.59 9.82
N LYS A 82 -5.55 -19.27 8.98
CA LYS A 82 -6.49 -20.30 9.43
C LYS A 82 -6.41 -21.52 8.51
N LYS A 83 -6.43 -22.72 9.11
CA LYS A 83 -6.60 -23.98 8.36
C LYS A 83 -7.98 -24.05 7.69
#